data_AF-A0A3Q4M420-F1
#
_entry.id   AF-A0A3Q4M420-F1
#
_cell.length_a   1.000
_cell.length_b   1.000
_cell.length_c   1.000
_cell.angle_alpha   90.00
_cell.angle_beta   90.00
_cell.angle_gamma   90.00
#
_symmetry.space_group_name_H-M   'P 1'
#
loop_
_entity.id
_entity.type
_entity.pdbx_description
1 polymer ?
#
loop_
_entity_poly.entity_id
_entity_poly.type
_entity_poly.pdbx_seq_one_letter_code
_entity_poly.pdbx_strand_id
1 'polypeptide(L)'
;MEESTFPPMEDESLFIEYITKEWNVFMTTDKTEDVSPSLLWETAKAYLRGSIISYTTAQKKASMKEQLDLEHIIQNLEVQFKISRSKTILKKLEAARSALNQLLTKRAKAAIFFAKHKLYESGNKPGCLLAKIAKDLWKLNLSPVIIKIKKDLDRWQKLPLSLMGCVNLIKMSILPRLLYPLQMLPVLITQKVSCDTEKAFSKFIWGGKKPRLRIGTLQLRVLWEWLHAYLNSYSHLDSWSTLPYSLWSLAVCDKKKNNITNGD
;
A
#
# COMPACT_ATOMS: atom_id res chain seq x y z
N MET A 1 -6.70 14.90 11.35
CA MET A 1 -6.99 15.57 10.07
C MET A 1 -6.05 16.76 10.01
N GLU A 2 -4.82 16.54 9.56
CA GLU A 2 -3.92 17.66 9.24
C GLU A 2 -4.36 18.19 7.88
N GLU A 3 -4.82 19.43 7.89
CA GLU A 3 -5.19 20.21 6.72
C GLU A 3 -4.02 20.15 5.73
N SER A 4 -4.28 19.61 4.54
CA SER A 4 -3.33 19.54 3.43
C SER A 4 -3.17 20.94 2.83
N THR A 5 -2.65 21.87 3.63
CA THR A 5 -2.39 23.23 3.20
C THR A 5 -1.17 23.17 2.29
N PHE A 6 -1.42 23.30 0.99
CA PHE A 6 -0.37 23.53 0.01
C PHE A 6 0.51 24.68 0.51
N PRO A 7 1.86 24.57 0.42
CA PRO A 7 2.70 25.68 0.81
C PRO A 7 2.27 26.91 -0.01
N PRO A 8 1.93 28.04 0.63
CA PRO A 8 1.49 29.22 -0.09
C PRO A 8 2.61 29.63 -1.03
N MET A 9 2.30 29.67 -2.32
CA MET A 9 3.13 30.35 -3.31
C MET A 9 3.05 31.83 -2.92
N GLU A 10 4.13 32.39 -2.37
CA GLU A 10 4.24 33.82 -1.99
C GLU A 10 3.96 34.81 -3.16
N ASP A 11 3.61 34.29 -4.34
CA ASP A 11 3.53 34.99 -5.63
C ASP A 11 2.26 34.64 -6.43
N GLU A 12 1.20 34.21 -5.74
CA GLU A 12 -0.05 33.74 -6.38
C GLU A 12 -0.72 34.84 -7.22
N SER A 13 -0.67 36.10 -6.77
CA SER A 13 -1.23 37.25 -7.51
C SER A 13 -0.49 37.54 -8.82
N LEU A 14 0.84 37.57 -8.81
CA LEU A 14 1.66 37.82 -10.01
C LEU A 14 1.52 36.69 -11.03
N PHE A 15 1.38 35.45 -10.55
CA PHE A 15 1.14 34.30 -11.42
C PHE A 15 -0.23 34.36 -12.11
N ILE A 16 -1.29 34.71 -11.37
CA ILE A 16 -2.64 34.86 -11.92
C ILE A 16 -2.67 35.97 -12.98
N GLU A 17 -2.02 37.10 -12.71
CA GLU A 17 -1.93 38.21 -13.66
C GLU A 17 -1.21 37.76 -14.96
N TYR A 18 -0.07 37.06 -14.82
CA TYR A 18 0.66 36.51 -15.96
C TYR A 18 -0.19 35.54 -16.79
N ILE A 19 -0.87 34.58 -16.17
CA ILE A 19 -1.69 33.60 -16.88
C ILE A 19 -2.91 34.26 -17.55
N THR A 20 -3.53 35.24 -16.89
CA THR A 20 -4.66 35.98 -17.47
C THR A 20 -4.22 36.75 -18.72
N LYS A 21 -3.02 37.34 -18.69
CA LYS A 21 -2.43 38.00 -19.85
C LYS A 21 -2.17 37.03 -21.00
N GLU A 22 -1.50 35.91 -20.73
CA GLU A 22 -1.19 34.89 -21.74
C GLU A 22 -2.47 34.28 -22.35
N TRP A 23 -3.51 34.06 -21.54
CA TRP A 23 -4.81 33.59 -22.00
C TRP A 23 -5.48 34.57 -22.98
N ASN A 24 -5.44 35.87 -22.67
CA ASN A 24 -6.00 36.89 -23.55
C ASN A 24 -5.22 36.99 -24.89
N VAL A 25 -3.90 36.82 -24.86
CA VAL A 25 -3.06 36.74 -26.08
C VAL A 25 -3.46 35.54 -26.94
N PHE A 26 -3.63 34.36 -26.34
CA PHE A 26 -4.09 33.17 -27.06
C PHE A 26 -5.48 33.38 -27.68
N MET A 27 -6.43 33.89 -26.89
CA MET A 27 -7.82 34.11 -27.34
C MET A 27 -7.97 35.18 -28.43
N THR A 28 -7.02 36.11 -28.55
CA THR A 28 -7.03 37.13 -29.61
C THR A 28 -6.36 36.64 -30.89
N THR A 29 -5.45 35.66 -30.80
CA THR A 29 -4.68 35.17 -31.95
C THR A 29 -5.35 33.99 -32.65
N ASP A 30 -5.97 33.07 -31.89
CA ASP A 30 -6.39 31.77 -32.41
C ASP A 30 -7.92 31.58 -32.55
N LYS A 31 -8.74 32.58 -32.20
CA LYS A 31 -10.18 32.56 -32.50
C LYS A 31 -10.42 32.82 -33.99
N THR A 32 -10.23 31.79 -34.80
CA THR A 32 -10.72 31.75 -36.18
C THR A 32 -12.10 31.07 -36.20
N GLU A 33 -13.02 31.56 -37.04
CA GLU A 33 -14.45 31.18 -37.02
C GLU A 33 -14.70 29.69 -37.36
N ASP A 34 -13.70 28.99 -37.93
CA ASP A 34 -13.84 27.62 -38.44
C ASP A 34 -13.25 26.52 -37.52
N VAL A 35 -12.75 26.85 -36.33
CA VAL A 35 -12.06 25.86 -35.47
C VAL A 35 -13.02 25.16 -34.50
N SER A 36 -12.98 23.82 -34.51
CA SER A 36 -13.70 22.98 -33.55
C SER A 36 -13.35 23.36 -32.09
N PRO A 37 -14.35 23.58 -31.20
CA PRO A 37 -14.12 23.94 -29.81
C PRO A 37 -13.20 22.97 -29.05
N SER A 38 -13.22 21.68 -29.40
CA SER A 38 -12.33 20.67 -28.81
C SER A 38 -10.86 20.89 -29.21
N LEU A 39 -10.61 21.24 -30.47
CA LEU A 39 -9.25 21.51 -30.95
C LEU A 39 -8.71 22.79 -30.32
N LEU A 40 -9.54 23.84 -30.24
CA LEU A 40 -9.19 25.10 -29.58
C LEU A 40 -8.85 24.89 -28.09
N TRP A 41 -9.58 24.02 -27.39
CA TRP A 41 -9.27 23.71 -25.99
C TRP A 41 -7.97 22.90 -25.82
N GLU A 42 -7.70 21.93 -26.69
CA GLU A 42 -6.43 21.18 -26.65
C GLU A 42 -5.22 22.07 -26.97
N THR A 43 -5.33 22.97 -27.96
CA THR A 43 -4.26 23.92 -28.30
C THR A 43 -4.06 24.95 -27.20
N ALA A 44 -5.15 25.47 -26.60
CA ALA A 44 -5.08 26.37 -25.45
C ALA A 44 -4.35 25.75 -24.26
N LYS A 45 -4.68 24.49 -23.92
CA LYS A 45 -4.00 23.76 -22.84
C LYS A 45 -2.51 23.57 -23.12
N ALA A 46 -2.14 23.23 -24.35
CA ALA A 46 -0.74 23.05 -24.74
C ALA A 46 0.05 24.36 -24.66
N TYR A 47 -0.53 25.46 -25.16
CA TYR A 47 0.04 26.80 -25.07
C TYR A 47 0.24 27.24 -23.63
N LEU A 48 -0.82 27.19 -22.81
CA LEU A 48 -0.76 27.56 -21.39
C LEU A 48 0.25 26.72 -20.62
N ARG A 49 0.33 25.41 -20.90
CA ARG A 49 1.36 24.55 -20.31
C ARG A 49 2.76 25.06 -20.64
N GLY A 50 3.01 25.48 -21.88
CA GLY A 50 4.26 26.10 -22.31
C GLY A 50 4.57 27.38 -21.53
N SER A 51 3.60 28.30 -21.43
CA SER A 51 3.75 29.55 -20.66
C SER A 51 4.02 29.29 -19.17
N ILE A 52 3.32 28.34 -18.55
CA ILE A 52 3.56 27.94 -17.14
C ILE A 52 4.99 27.39 -16.96
N ILE A 53 5.46 26.54 -17.87
CA ILE A 53 6.83 25.99 -17.81
C ILE A 53 7.85 27.12 -17.96
N SER A 54 7.64 28.05 -18.89
CA SER A 54 8.52 29.20 -19.08
C SER A 54 8.60 30.08 -17.82
N TYR A 55 7.44 30.44 -17.25
CA TYR A 55 7.35 31.24 -16.04
C TYR A 55 8.04 30.58 -14.85
N THR A 56 7.71 29.31 -14.57
CA THR A 56 8.27 28.58 -13.43
C THR A 56 9.78 28.36 -13.56
N THR A 57 10.28 28.13 -14.79
CA THR A 57 11.73 28.01 -15.02
C THR A 57 12.45 29.35 -14.83
N ALA A 58 11.86 30.46 -15.27
CA ALA A 58 12.41 31.80 -15.03
C ALA A 58 12.44 32.13 -13.53
N GLN A 59 11.36 31.88 -12.81
CA GLN A 59 11.28 32.09 -11.36
C GLN A 59 12.31 31.23 -10.60
N LYS A 60 12.47 29.95 -11.00
CA LYS A 60 13.49 29.05 -10.43
C LYS A 60 14.92 29.57 -10.67
N LYS A 61 15.20 30.12 -11.86
CA LYS A 61 16.50 30.75 -12.18
C LYS A 61 16.73 32.00 -11.32
N ALA A 62 15.72 32.85 -11.14
CA ALA A 62 15.81 34.04 -10.30
C ALA A 62 16.13 33.67 -8.84
N SER A 63 15.40 32.71 -8.25
CA SER A 63 15.68 32.23 -6.88
C SER A 63 17.04 31.52 -6.75
N MET A 64 17.57 30.92 -7.82
CA MET A 64 18.92 30.34 -7.82
C MET A 64 19.98 31.43 -7.84
N LYS A 65 19.77 32.49 -8.63
CA LYS A 65 20.65 33.65 -8.67
C LYS A 65 20.71 34.36 -7.32
N GLU A 66 19.57 34.60 -6.69
CA GLU A 66 19.49 35.21 -5.35
C GLU A 66 20.28 34.41 -4.30
N GLN A 67 20.21 33.08 -4.35
CA GLN A 67 21.02 32.23 -3.47
C GLN A 67 22.53 32.47 -3.70
N LEU A 68 22.98 32.47 -4.95
CA LEU A 68 24.39 32.70 -5.30
C LEU A 68 24.86 34.09 -4.87
N ASP A 69 24.02 35.10 -5.05
CA ASP A 69 24.32 36.47 -4.65
C ASP A 69 24.50 36.56 -3.12
N LEU A 70 23.62 35.91 -2.33
CA LEU A 70 23.74 35.83 -0.88
C LEU A 70 25.01 35.09 -0.43
N GLU A 71 25.35 33.97 -1.09
CA GLU A 71 26.58 33.22 -0.81
C GLU A 71 27.83 34.09 -1.07
N HIS A 72 27.86 34.82 -2.18
CA HIS A 72 28.95 35.74 -2.51
C HIS A 72 29.04 36.90 -1.50
N ILE A 73 27.90 37.48 -1.09
CA ILE A 73 27.85 38.52 -0.06
C ILE A 73 28.41 37.99 1.26
N ILE A 74 28.05 36.77 1.68
CA ILE A 74 28.58 36.14 2.90
C ILE A 74 30.10 35.98 2.80
N GLN A 75 30.61 35.46 1.68
CA GLN A 75 32.06 35.29 1.48
C GLN A 75 32.81 36.63 1.58
N ASN A 76 32.31 37.69 0.93
CA ASN A 76 32.94 39.00 0.98
C ASN A 76 32.90 39.60 2.41
N LEU A 77 31.75 39.51 3.09
CA LEU A 77 31.61 39.98 4.47
C LEU A 77 32.51 39.21 5.44
N GLU A 78 32.72 37.91 5.23
CA GLU A 78 33.67 37.11 6.03
C GLU A 78 35.11 37.59 5.86
N VAL A 79 35.53 37.91 4.64
CA VAL A 79 36.86 38.49 4.38
C VAL A 79 36.99 39.86 5.05
N GLN A 80 36.00 40.74 4.90
CA GLN A 80 36.03 42.05 5.55
C GLN A 80 36.01 41.95 7.08
N PHE A 81 35.28 40.98 7.63
CA PHE A 81 35.25 40.75 9.08
C PHE A 81 36.59 40.27 9.62
N LYS A 82 37.30 39.40 8.88
CA LYS A 82 38.66 38.95 9.23
C LYS A 82 39.64 40.13 9.35
N ILE A 83 39.49 41.14 8.49
CA ILE A 83 40.36 42.33 8.44
C ILE A 83 39.96 43.38 9.49
N SER A 84 38.67 43.73 9.57
CA SER A 84 38.20 44.89 10.34
C SER A 84 37.70 44.55 11.76
N ARG A 85 37.32 43.29 12.05
CA ARG A 85 36.79 42.81 13.35
C ARG A 85 35.71 43.71 13.99
N SER A 86 34.94 44.42 13.17
CA SER A 86 33.91 45.35 13.64
C SER A 86 32.57 44.67 13.91
N LYS A 87 31.90 45.11 14.98
CA LYS A 87 30.55 44.64 15.38
C LYS A 87 29.47 44.94 14.33
N THR A 88 29.65 45.99 13.51
CA THR A 88 28.68 46.34 12.45
C THR A 88 28.73 45.36 11.28
N ILE A 89 29.92 44.87 10.93
CA ILE A 89 30.12 43.87 9.86
C ILE A 89 29.55 42.52 10.31
N LEU A 90 29.75 42.15 11.58
CA LEU A 90 29.18 40.93 12.16
C LEU A 90 27.64 40.91 12.03
N LYS A 91 26.97 42.00 12.38
CA LYS A 91 25.50 42.10 12.24
C LYS A 91 25.03 41.95 10.79
N LYS A 92 25.75 42.53 9.82
CA LYS A 92 25.42 42.39 8.38
C LYS A 92 25.60 40.94 7.91
N LEU A 93 26.65 40.29 8.38
CA LEU A 93 26.94 38.90 8.07
C LEU A 93 25.88 37.95 8.67
N GLU A 94 25.46 38.18 9.91
CA GLU A 94 24.40 37.39 10.56
C GLU A 94 23.06 37.57 9.84
N ALA A 95 22.74 38.79 9.41
CA ALA A 95 21.54 39.06 8.61
C ALA A 95 21.56 38.31 7.26
N ALA A 96 22.68 38.36 6.53
CA ALA A 96 22.83 37.65 5.26
C ALA A 96 22.73 36.12 5.43
N ARG A 97 23.35 35.56 6.47
CA ARG A 97 23.23 34.13 6.82
C ARG A 97 21.80 33.75 7.18
N SER A 98 21.09 34.59 7.93
CA SER A 98 19.68 34.37 8.28
C SER A 98 18.80 34.33 7.03
N ALA A 99 18.99 35.29 6.10
CA ALA A 99 18.27 35.34 4.82
C ALA A 99 18.52 34.07 3.98
N LEU A 100 19.78 33.62 3.86
CA LEU A 100 20.12 32.38 3.15
C LEU A 100 19.47 31.16 3.81
N ASN A 101 19.51 31.07 5.15
CA ASN A 101 18.89 29.97 5.89
C ASN A 101 17.37 29.94 5.71
N GLN A 102 16.69 31.08 5.64
CA GLN A 102 15.26 31.15 5.35
C GLN A 102 14.94 30.59 3.95
N LEU A 103 15.71 30.97 2.92
CA LEU A 103 15.55 30.45 1.56
C LEU A 103 15.77 28.93 1.49
N LEU A 104 16.84 28.44 2.09
CA LEU A 104 17.14 27.00 2.15
C LEU A 104 16.07 26.22 2.92
N THR A 105 15.56 26.78 4.02
CA THR A 105 14.47 26.18 4.80
C THR A 105 13.18 26.08 3.97
N LYS A 106 12.84 27.12 3.21
CA LYS A 106 11.68 27.11 2.29
C LYS A 106 11.82 26.01 1.23
N ARG A 107 13.01 25.84 0.65
CA ARG A 107 13.29 24.75 -0.30
C ARG A 107 13.22 23.36 0.33
N ALA A 108 13.77 23.19 1.53
CA ALA A 108 13.71 21.92 2.25
C ALA A 108 12.25 21.53 2.54
N LYS A 109 11.41 22.47 2.99
CA LYS A 109 9.97 22.25 3.20
C LYS A 109 9.27 21.82 1.91
N ALA A 110 9.52 22.51 0.79
CA ALA A 110 8.96 22.14 -0.50
C ALA A 110 9.41 20.74 -0.95
N ALA A 111 10.69 20.40 -0.81
CA ALA A 111 11.23 19.10 -1.18
C ALA A 111 10.58 17.96 -0.37
N ILE A 112 10.42 18.14 0.94
CA ILE A 112 9.72 17.19 1.82
C ILE A 112 8.26 17.03 1.39
N PHE A 113 7.56 18.13 1.10
CA PHE A 113 6.18 18.10 0.64
C PHE A 113 6.00 17.29 -0.65
N PHE A 114 6.82 17.56 -1.67
CA PHE A 114 6.77 16.83 -2.94
C PHE A 114 7.16 15.36 -2.79
N ALA A 115 8.13 15.04 -1.93
CA ALA A 115 8.49 13.66 -1.61
C ALA A 115 7.31 12.91 -0.97
N LYS A 116 6.63 13.52 0.00
CA LYS A 116 5.43 12.98 0.64
C LYS A 116 4.29 12.77 -0.36
N HIS A 117 4.03 13.75 -1.24
CA HIS A 117 3.03 13.64 -2.29
C HIS A 117 3.32 12.47 -3.24
N LYS A 118 4.56 12.33 -3.70
CA LYS A 118 4.99 11.23 -4.58
C LYS A 118 4.80 9.87 -3.92
N LEU A 119 5.07 9.75 -2.62
CA LEU A 119 4.82 8.53 -1.86
C LEU A 119 3.32 8.19 -1.81
N TYR A 120 2.42 9.16 -1.58
CA TYR A 120 0.98 8.89 -1.60
C TYR A 120 0.47 8.50 -2.98
N GLU A 121 0.92 9.19 -4.04
CA GLU A 121 0.51 8.88 -5.41
C GLU A 121 0.95 7.46 -5.84
N SER A 122 2.11 7.02 -5.36
CA SER A 122 2.66 5.70 -5.66
C SER A 122 2.24 4.60 -4.68
N GLY A 123 1.80 4.93 -3.47
CA GLY A 123 1.58 3.97 -2.38
C GLY A 123 0.52 2.91 -2.66
N ASN A 124 -0.55 3.24 -3.39
CA ASN A 124 -1.62 2.27 -3.70
C ASN A 124 -1.31 1.39 -4.93
N LYS A 125 -0.39 1.81 -5.80
CA LYS A 125 -0.04 1.09 -7.05
C LYS A 125 0.50 -0.33 -6.80
N PRO A 126 1.49 -0.56 -5.90
CA PRO A 126 2.00 -1.90 -5.64
C PRO A 126 0.97 -2.78 -4.92
N GLY A 127 0.17 -2.22 -4.01
CA GLY A 127 -0.90 -2.95 -3.30
C GLY A 127 -1.97 -3.47 -4.26
N CYS A 128 -2.44 -2.63 -5.18
CA CYS A 128 -3.40 -3.04 -6.21
C CYS A 128 -2.83 -4.14 -7.14
N LEU A 129 -1.57 -4.03 -7.54
CA LEU A 129 -0.93 -5.03 -8.40
C LEU A 129 -0.78 -6.38 -7.68
N LEU A 130 -0.33 -6.37 -6.43
CA LEU A 130 -0.20 -7.59 -5.62
C LEU A 130 -1.56 -8.25 -5.37
N ALA A 131 -2.60 -7.46 -5.07
CA ALA A 131 -3.96 -7.97 -4.91
C ALA A 131 -4.49 -8.62 -6.19
N LYS A 132 -4.18 -8.03 -7.37
CA LYS A 132 -4.52 -8.60 -8.67
C LYS A 132 -3.79 -9.93 -8.91
N ILE A 133 -2.47 -9.96 -8.68
CA ILE A 133 -1.66 -11.18 -8.81
C ILE A 133 -2.20 -12.29 -7.89
N ALA A 134 -2.49 -11.99 -6.62
CA ALA A 134 -3.03 -12.97 -5.68
C ALA A 134 -4.38 -13.53 -6.15
N LYS A 135 -5.26 -12.67 -6.68
CA LYS A 135 -6.56 -13.10 -7.24
C LYS A 135 -6.40 -14.00 -8.47
N ASP A 136 -5.46 -13.69 -9.35
CA ASP A 136 -5.19 -14.47 -10.55
C ASP A 136 -4.57 -15.84 -10.18
N LEU A 137 -3.63 -15.88 -9.24
CA LEU A 137 -3.04 -17.13 -8.72
C LEU A 137 -4.10 -18.05 -8.10
N TRP A 138 -5.05 -17.50 -7.34
CA TRP A 138 -6.18 -18.25 -6.80
C TRP A 138 -7.04 -18.87 -7.90
N LYS A 139 -7.40 -18.07 -8.91
CA LYS A 139 -8.27 -18.48 -10.01
C LYS A 139 -7.63 -19.59 -10.86
N LEU A 140 -6.33 -19.49 -11.15
CA LEU A 140 -5.63 -20.41 -12.03
C LEU A 140 -5.24 -21.73 -11.34
N ASN A 141 -4.90 -21.70 -10.05
CA ASN A 141 -4.32 -22.86 -9.37
C ASN A 141 -5.27 -23.51 -8.36
N LEU A 142 -5.79 -22.74 -7.41
CA LEU A 142 -6.56 -23.28 -6.28
C LEU A 142 -8.02 -23.58 -6.66
N SER A 143 -8.66 -22.69 -7.40
CA SER A 143 -10.05 -22.87 -7.84
C SER A 143 -10.30 -24.20 -8.58
N PRO A 144 -9.54 -24.58 -9.63
CA PRO A 144 -9.79 -25.84 -10.34
C PRO A 144 -9.52 -27.08 -9.46
N VAL A 145 -8.53 -27.03 -8.57
CA VAL A 145 -8.22 -28.12 -7.63
C VAL A 145 -9.39 -28.35 -6.68
N ILE A 146 -9.95 -27.29 -6.09
CA ILE A 146 -11.10 -27.39 -5.17
C ILE A 146 -12.34 -27.93 -5.89
N ILE A 147 -12.59 -27.49 -7.13
CA ILE A 147 -13.70 -28.00 -7.94
C ILE A 147 -13.52 -29.49 -8.22
N LYS A 148 -12.31 -29.92 -8.57
CA LYS A 148 -11.99 -31.33 -8.81
C LYS A 148 -12.19 -32.18 -7.56
N ILE A 149 -11.73 -31.70 -6.40
CA ILE A 149 -11.92 -32.37 -5.11
C ILE A 149 -13.41 -32.53 -4.80
N LYS A 150 -14.24 -31.49 -4.97
CA LYS A 150 -15.68 -31.58 -4.75
C LYS A 150 -16.33 -32.64 -5.63
N LYS A 151 -15.99 -32.68 -6.93
CA LYS A 151 -16.47 -33.71 -7.86
C LYS A 151 -16.03 -35.12 -7.47
N ASP A 152 -14.79 -35.28 -7.03
CA ASP A 152 -14.26 -36.57 -6.59
C ASP A 152 -14.98 -37.07 -5.32
N LEU A 153 -15.24 -36.19 -4.35
CA LEU A 153 -16.02 -36.51 -3.15
C LEU A 153 -17.44 -36.98 -3.48
N ASP A 154 -18.14 -36.29 -4.38
CA ASP A 154 -19.48 -36.68 -4.82
C ASP A 154 -19.45 -38.04 -5.55
N ARG A 155 -18.41 -38.32 -6.34
CA ARG A 155 -18.22 -39.62 -6.99
C ARG A 155 -17.96 -40.73 -5.98
N TRP A 156 -17.08 -40.50 -5.01
CA TRP A 156 -16.70 -41.47 -3.98
C TRP A 156 -17.81 -41.73 -2.97
N GLN A 157 -18.77 -40.82 -2.84
CA GLN A 157 -19.94 -41.02 -1.97
C GLN A 157 -20.73 -42.30 -2.32
N LYS A 158 -20.64 -42.78 -3.57
CA LYS A 158 -21.31 -44.00 -4.04
C LYS A 158 -20.57 -45.29 -3.66
N LEU A 159 -19.35 -45.21 -3.13
CA LEU A 159 -18.55 -46.38 -2.79
C LEU A 159 -18.94 -46.92 -1.40
N PRO A 160 -19.01 -48.24 -1.20
CA PRO A 160 -19.25 -48.84 0.11
C PRO A 160 -17.98 -48.79 0.97
N LEU A 161 -17.63 -47.60 1.48
CA LEU A 161 -16.45 -47.39 2.31
C LEU A 161 -16.82 -47.29 3.79
N SER A 162 -15.95 -47.84 4.65
CA SER A 162 -16.02 -47.58 6.09
C SER A 162 -15.66 -46.13 6.39
N LEU A 163 -16.06 -45.62 7.56
CA LEU A 163 -15.73 -44.25 7.99
C LEU A 163 -14.21 -44.01 7.95
N MET A 164 -13.42 -44.97 8.42
CA MET A 164 -11.96 -44.92 8.38
C MET A 164 -11.41 -44.97 6.93
N GLY A 165 -12.05 -45.75 6.06
CA GLY A 165 -11.76 -45.76 4.63
C GLY A 165 -11.96 -44.37 3.99
N CYS A 166 -13.06 -43.68 4.30
CA CYS A 166 -13.31 -42.32 3.82
C CYS A 166 -12.24 -41.33 4.29
N VAL A 167 -11.82 -41.40 5.56
CA VAL A 167 -10.78 -40.52 6.12
C VAL A 167 -9.42 -40.80 5.47
N ASN A 168 -9.04 -42.06 5.31
CA ASN A 168 -7.77 -42.43 4.66
C ASN A 168 -7.76 -42.03 3.19
N LEU A 169 -8.90 -42.13 2.50
CA LEU A 169 -9.03 -41.71 1.12
C LEU A 169 -8.84 -40.19 0.97
N ILE A 170 -9.43 -39.38 1.87
CA ILE A 170 -9.14 -37.93 1.92
C ILE A 170 -7.65 -37.67 2.16
N LYS A 171 -7.05 -38.34 3.15
CA LYS A 171 -5.63 -38.17 3.52
C LYS A 171 -4.69 -38.51 2.37
N MET A 172 -4.95 -39.58 1.62
CA MET A 172 -4.03 -40.05 0.59
C MET A 172 -4.22 -39.35 -0.75
N SER A 173 -5.46 -38.94 -1.07
CA SER A 173 -5.77 -38.39 -2.40
C SER A 173 -5.93 -36.87 -2.40
N ILE A 174 -6.57 -36.27 -1.40
CA ILE A 174 -6.93 -34.84 -1.41
C ILE A 174 -5.82 -33.99 -0.81
N LEU A 175 -5.22 -34.46 0.29
CA LEU A 175 -4.14 -33.75 0.97
C LEU A 175 -2.96 -33.39 0.05
N PRO A 176 -2.34 -34.31 -0.72
CA PRO A 176 -1.19 -33.94 -1.56
C PRO A 176 -1.55 -32.92 -2.65
N ARG A 177 -2.80 -32.95 -3.15
CA ARG A 177 -3.28 -32.02 -4.19
C ARG A 177 -3.56 -30.61 -3.66
N LEU A 178 -3.98 -30.49 -2.40
CA LEU A 178 -4.15 -29.19 -1.74
C LEU A 178 -2.83 -28.65 -1.20
N LEU A 179 -1.95 -29.55 -0.77
CA LEU A 179 -0.68 -29.17 -0.18
C LEU A 179 0.19 -28.42 -1.19
N TYR A 180 0.42 -28.98 -2.37
CA TYR A 180 1.32 -28.40 -3.36
C TYR A 180 1.02 -26.91 -3.70
N PRO A 181 -0.23 -26.50 -4.03
CA PRO A 181 -0.54 -25.09 -4.27
C PRO A 181 -0.42 -24.20 -3.04
N LEU A 182 -0.70 -24.72 -1.85
CA LEU A 182 -0.60 -23.95 -0.59
C LEU A 182 0.85 -23.73 -0.15
N GLN A 183 1.75 -24.63 -0.53
CA GLN A 183 3.17 -24.48 -0.23
C GLN A 183 3.89 -23.56 -1.22
N MET A 184 3.46 -23.55 -2.48
CA MET A 184 4.15 -22.85 -3.56
C MET A 184 3.62 -21.44 -3.84
N LEU A 185 2.46 -21.07 -3.26
CA LEU A 185 1.80 -19.80 -3.55
C LEU A 185 1.51 -19.00 -2.27
N PRO A 186 1.78 -17.68 -2.25
CA PRO A 186 1.41 -16.80 -1.15
C PRO A 186 -0.08 -16.43 -1.23
N VAL A 187 -0.97 -17.44 -1.25
CA VAL A 187 -2.41 -17.24 -1.44
C VAL A 187 -3.16 -17.65 -0.18
N LEU A 188 -3.90 -16.70 0.38
CA LEU A 188 -4.74 -16.93 1.56
C LEU A 188 -6.08 -17.55 1.14
N ILE A 189 -6.42 -18.70 1.74
CA ILE A 189 -7.77 -19.27 1.61
C ILE A 189 -8.74 -18.37 2.41
N THR A 190 -9.75 -17.82 1.72
CA THR A 190 -10.83 -17.10 2.40
C THR A 190 -11.64 -18.06 3.28
N GLN A 191 -12.05 -17.61 4.47
CA GLN A 191 -12.84 -18.41 5.42
C GLN A 191 -14.10 -19.04 4.80
N LYS A 192 -14.75 -18.36 3.86
CA LYS A 192 -15.91 -18.88 3.12
C LYS A 192 -15.59 -20.17 2.37
N VAL A 193 -14.45 -20.20 1.67
CA VAL A 193 -14.04 -21.36 0.88
C VAL A 193 -13.68 -22.53 1.80
N SER A 194 -12.99 -22.27 2.92
CA SER A 194 -12.71 -23.29 3.94
C SER A 194 -14.00 -23.92 4.46
N CYS A 195 -14.96 -23.09 4.87
CA CYS A 195 -16.25 -23.54 5.39
C CYS A 195 -17.01 -24.40 4.36
N ASP A 196 -16.99 -24.00 3.08
CA ASP A 196 -17.64 -24.76 2.01
C ASP A 196 -16.93 -26.09 1.73
N THR A 197 -15.60 -26.15 1.84
CA THR A 197 -14.85 -27.40 1.71
C THR A 197 -15.06 -28.33 2.89
N GLU A 198 -15.11 -27.80 4.12
CA GLU A 198 -15.40 -28.58 5.33
C GLU A 198 -16.80 -29.18 5.29
N LYS A 199 -17.80 -28.42 4.82
CA LYS A 199 -19.14 -28.94 4.59
C LYS A 199 -19.13 -30.11 3.60
N ALA A 200 -18.37 -30.01 2.51
CA ALA A 200 -18.24 -31.08 1.53
C ALA A 200 -17.58 -32.34 2.12
N PHE A 201 -16.50 -32.18 2.90
CA PHE A 201 -15.86 -33.31 3.60
C PHE A 201 -16.78 -33.94 4.63
N SER A 202 -17.50 -33.14 5.42
CA SER A 202 -18.47 -33.62 6.40
C SER A 202 -19.59 -34.41 5.72
N LYS A 203 -20.15 -33.89 4.62
CA LYS A 203 -21.17 -34.59 3.82
C LYS A 203 -20.64 -35.93 3.31
N PHE A 204 -19.39 -36.00 2.84
CA PHE A 204 -18.79 -37.24 2.35
C PHE A 204 -18.56 -38.27 3.47
N ILE A 205 -17.93 -37.88 4.58
CA ILE A 205 -17.61 -38.78 5.70
C ILE A 205 -18.87 -39.39 6.31
N TRP A 206 -19.94 -38.60 6.45
CA TRP A 206 -21.19 -39.05 7.05
C TRP A 206 -22.23 -39.56 6.05
N GLY A 207 -21.88 -39.64 4.76
CA GLY A 207 -22.79 -40.07 3.70
C GLY A 207 -24.06 -39.22 3.61
N GLY A 208 -23.97 -37.92 3.90
CA GLY A 208 -25.09 -36.98 3.94
C GLY A 208 -25.93 -37.00 5.22
N LYS A 209 -25.61 -37.86 6.19
CA LYS A 209 -26.28 -37.89 7.50
C LYS A 209 -25.67 -36.87 8.46
N LYS A 210 -26.39 -36.54 9.54
CA LYS A 210 -25.88 -35.64 10.59
C LYS A 210 -24.60 -36.24 11.21
N PRO A 211 -23.56 -35.42 11.47
CA PRO A 211 -22.35 -35.87 12.14
C PRO A 211 -22.65 -36.51 13.49
N ARG A 212 -22.24 -37.76 13.69
CA ARG A 212 -22.47 -38.48 14.96
C ARG A 212 -21.41 -38.15 16.01
N LEU A 213 -20.26 -37.67 15.57
CA LEU A 213 -19.15 -37.25 16.42
C LEU A 213 -18.76 -35.81 16.06
N ARG A 214 -18.25 -35.07 17.05
CA ARG A 214 -17.62 -33.77 16.78
C ARG A 214 -16.46 -33.99 15.81
N ILE A 215 -16.37 -33.14 14.79
CA ILE A 215 -15.37 -33.28 13.72
C ILE A 215 -13.94 -33.29 14.26
N GLY A 216 -13.68 -32.58 15.37
CA GLY A 216 -12.39 -32.56 16.07
C GLY A 216 -12.05 -33.83 16.85
N THR A 217 -13.02 -34.73 17.09
CA THR A 217 -12.82 -36.02 17.77
C THR A 217 -12.48 -37.15 16.78
N LEU A 218 -12.84 -36.99 15.50
CA LEU A 218 -12.38 -37.87 14.44
C LEU A 218 -10.87 -37.69 14.26
N GLN A 219 -10.13 -38.75 13.94
CA GLN A 219 -8.69 -38.74 13.67
C GLN A 219 -8.30 -37.96 12.37
N LEU A 220 -8.95 -36.83 12.13
CA LEU A 220 -8.55 -35.73 11.25
C LEU A 220 -7.62 -34.73 11.97
N ARG A 221 -7.42 -34.90 13.29
CA ARG A 221 -6.49 -34.14 14.14
C ARG A 221 -5.06 -34.04 13.57
N VAL A 222 -4.56 -35.07 12.89
CA VAL A 222 -3.21 -35.09 12.28
C VAL A 222 -3.11 -34.13 11.08
N LEU A 223 -4.18 -33.99 10.30
CA LEU A 223 -4.25 -33.08 9.15
C LEU A 223 -4.34 -31.62 9.63
N TRP A 224 -4.88 -31.41 10.83
CA TRP A 224 -5.04 -30.12 11.50
C TRP A 224 -3.78 -29.67 12.23
N GLU A 225 -3.17 -30.52 13.07
CA GLU A 225 -1.93 -30.23 13.79
C GLU A 225 -0.75 -29.98 12.84
N TRP A 226 -0.70 -30.68 11.70
CA TRP A 226 0.33 -30.50 10.68
C TRP A 226 0.10 -29.23 9.83
N LEU A 227 -1.15 -28.90 9.47
CA LEU A 227 -1.50 -27.65 8.78
C LEU A 227 -1.25 -26.42 9.69
N HIS A 228 -1.49 -26.55 11.00
CA HIS A 228 -1.19 -25.53 12.00
C HIS A 228 0.31 -25.34 12.24
N ALA A 229 1.10 -26.41 12.30
CA ALA A 229 2.56 -26.30 12.35
C ALA A 229 3.11 -25.66 11.06
N TYR A 230 2.56 -26.02 9.88
CA TYR A 230 2.98 -25.47 8.59
C TYR A 230 2.63 -23.97 8.43
N LEU A 231 1.42 -23.56 8.84
CA LEU A 231 0.99 -22.15 8.79
C LEU A 231 1.70 -21.28 9.84
N ASN A 232 2.05 -21.82 11.01
CA ASN A 232 2.81 -21.11 12.05
C ASN A 232 4.34 -21.07 11.80
N SER A 233 4.85 -21.76 10.78
CA SER A 233 6.28 -21.76 10.42
C SER A 233 6.68 -20.59 9.49
N TYR A 234 5.72 -19.85 8.95
CA TYR A 234 5.95 -18.67 8.11
C TYR A 234 5.75 -17.37 8.93
N SER A 235 6.84 -16.88 9.50
CA SER A 235 6.92 -15.71 10.40
C SER A 235 6.68 -14.33 9.74
N HIS A 236 5.94 -14.24 8.63
CA HIS A 236 5.66 -12.95 7.97
C HIS A 236 4.15 -12.59 7.88
N LEU A 237 3.25 -13.42 8.41
CA LEU A 237 1.79 -13.19 8.33
C LEU A 237 1.15 -12.84 9.69
N ASP A 238 1.88 -12.10 10.51
CA ASP A 238 1.41 -11.59 11.81
C ASP A 238 0.61 -10.30 11.64
N SER A 239 -0.70 -10.46 11.43
CA SER A 239 -1.71 -9.42 11.65
C SER A 239 -3.11 -10.01 11.86
N TRP A 240 -3.34 -11.26 11.50
CA TRP A 240 -4.67 -11.89 11.54
C TRP A 240 -4.97 -12.68 12.83
N SER A 241 -3.97 -12.93 13.68
CA SER A 241 -4.06 -13.83 14.85
C SER A 241 -4.35 -13.12 16.18
N THR A 242 -4.34 -11.79 16.24
CA THR A 242 -4.35 -11.02 17.50
C THR A 242 -5.72 -10.51 17.97
N LEU A 243 -6.82 -10.86 17.29
CA LEU A 243 -8.16 -10.38 17.67
C LEU A 243 -8.90 -11.35 18.62
N PRO A 244 -9.25 -10.94 19.86
CA PRO A 244 -9.61 -11.86 20.96
C PRO A 244 -11.02 -12.48 20.90
N TYR A 245 -11.82 -12.20 19.86
CA TYR A 245 -13.26 -12.47 19.87
C TYR A 245 -13.76 -13.31 18.69
N SER A 246 -12.87 -13.95 17.93
CA SER A 246 -13.27 -14.92 16.91
C SER A 246 -13.27 -16.36 17.47
N LEU A 247 -14.11 -17.25 16.91
CA LEU A 247 -14.18 -18.69 17.23
C LEU A 247 -12.82 -19.43 17.10
N TRP A 248 -11.82 -18.78 16.52
CA TRP A 248 -10.44 -19.21 16.45
C TRP A 248 -9.59 -18.81 17.67
N SER A 249 -9.85 -17.65 18.31
CA SER A 249 -9.21 -17.28 19.58
C SER A 249 -9.60 -18.22 20.73
N LEU A 250 -10.85 -18.70 20.73
CA LEU A 250 -11.38 -19.61 21.74
C LEU A 250 -10.97 -21.09 21.52
N ALA A 251 -10.50 -21.43 20.32
CA ALA A 251 -9.89 -22.73 20.01
C ALA A 251 -8.35 -22.72 20.12
N VAL A 252 -7.75 -21.56 20.44
CA VAL A 252 -6.29 -21.34 20.52
C VAL A 252 -5.82 -21.03 21.94
N CYS A 253 -6.72 -20.95 22.93
CA CYS A 253 -6.34 -20.85 24.32
C CYS A 253 -6.97 -22.00 25.11
N ASP A 254 -6.14 -22.92 25.63
CA ASP A 254 -6.53 -23.65 26.83
C ASP A 254 -5.51 -23.40 27.95
N LYS A 255 -6.06 -23.06 29.11
CA LYS A 255 -5.38 -22.42 30.24
C LYS A 255 -4.27 -23.29 30.80
N LYS A 256 -3.11 -22.68 31.06
CA LYS A 256 -2.30 -23.06 32.22
C LYS A 256 -2.90 -22.36 33.45
N LYS A 257 -3.76 -23.06 34.20
CA LYS A 257 -3.95 -22.79 35.63
C LYS A 257 -3.42 -24.01 36.36
N ASN A 258 -2.25 -23.87 36.96
CA ASN A 258 -1.91 -24.51 38.22
C ASN A 258 -0.94 -23.60 38.97
N ASN A 259 -1.45 -23.13 40.12
CA ASN A 259 -0.77 -22.68 41.33
C ASN A 259 0.02 -21.37 41.26
N ILE A 260 -0.58 -20.29 41.77
CA ILE A 260 -0.25 -19.68 43.08
C ILE A 260 -1.40 -18.72 43.44
N THR A 261 -2.26 -19.15 44.35
CA THR A 261 -2.92 -18.27 45.33
C THR A 261 -2.87 -18.99 46.67
N ASN A 262 -2.75 -18.20 47.74
CA ASN A 262 -2.43 -18.52 49.14
C ASN A 262 -0.90 -18.40 49.35
N GLY A 263 -0.35 -17.39 50.03
CA GLY A 263 -0.84 -16.67 51.20
C GLY A 263 0.08 -17.04 52.37
N ASP A 264 0.64 -16.02 53.02
CA ASP A 264 1.71 -15.99 54.04
C ASP A 264 3.16 -15.88 53.54
#